data_AF-A0A7C1QAS3-F1
#
_entry.id   AF-A0A7C1QAS3-F1
#
_cell.length_a   1.000
_cell.length_b   1.000
_cell.length_c   1.000
_cell.angle_alpha   90.00
_cell.angle_beta   90.00
_cell.angle_gamma   90.00
#
_symmetry.space_group_name_H-M   'P 1'
#
loop_
_entity.id
_entity.type
_entity.pdbx_description
1 polymer ?
#
loop_
_entity_poly.entity_id
_entity_poly.type
_entity_poly.pdbx_seq_one_letter_code
_entity_poly.pdbx_strand_id
1 'polypeptide(L)' 'MDKPQLTLQLNGEGGELFYWITSENIKRTLVILMNDHVLLHAIIQEPIRDSVRLIGLNEEEAKNIIKQFRNRTK' A
#
# COMPACT_ATOMS: atom_id res chain seq x y z
N MET A 1 -18.13 -8.79 11.41
CA MET A 1 -17.13 -7.83 11.91
C MET A 1 -16.36 -7.32 10.72
N ASP A 2 -16.54 -6.05 10.36
CA ASP A 2 -15.76 -5.43 9.29
C ASP A 2 -14.31 -5.30 9.75
N LYS A 3 -13.39 -5.92 9.00
CA LYS A 3 -11.96 -5.72 9.23
C LYS A 3 -11.57 -4.34 8.68
N PRO A 4 -10.78 -3.55 9.41
CA PRO A 4 -10.20 -2.31 8.90
C PRO A 4 -9.60 -2.49 7.50
N GLN A 5 -9.97 -1.59 6.60
CA GLN A 5 -9.36 -1.45 5.27
C GLN A 5 -8.70 -0.10 5.19
N LEU A 6 -7.49 -0.07 4.64
CA LEU A 6 -6.76 1.17 4.38
C LEU A 6 -6.51 1.29 2.89
N THR A 7 -6.85 2.44 2.32
CA THR A 7 -6.52 2.75 0.92
C THR A 7 -5.44 3.80 0.90
N LEU A 8 -4.30 3.47 0.28
CA LEU A 8 -3.22 4.40 0.02
C LEU A 8 -3.47 5.04 -1.34
N GLN A 9 -3.69 6.35 -1.34
CA GLN A 9 -3.80 7.15 -2.56
C GLN A 9 -2.42 7.68 -2.91
N LEU A 10 -1.97 7.41 -4.13
CA LEU A 10 -0.70 7.91 -4.63
C LEU A 10 -0.91 9.30 -5.26
N ASN A 11 0.11 10.15 -5.20
CA ASN A 11 0.11 11.40 -5.98
C ASN A 11 0.40 11.10 -7.45
N GLY A 12 0.21 12.07 -8.35
CA GLY A 12 0.33 11.81 -9.80
C GLY A 12 1.67 11.22 -10.24
N GLU A 13 2.78 11.76 -9.76
CA GLU A 13 4.12 11.23 -10.07
C GLU A 13 4.35 9.82 -9.48
N GLY A 14 3.99 9.63 -8.22
CA GLY A 14 4.12 8.34 -7.55
C GLY A 14 3.22 7.26 -8.13
N GLY A 15 2.02 7.63 -8.58
CA GLY A 15 1.07 6.74 -9.25
C GLY A 15 1.59 6.24 -10.59
N GLU A 16 2.11 7.12 -11.44
CA GLU A 16 2.69 6.73 -12.74
C GLU A 16 3.91 5.83 -12.57
N LEU A 17 4.81 6.13 -11.61
CA LEU A 17 5.95 5.27 -11.32
C LEU A 17 5.51 3.89 -10.80
N PHE A 18 4.54 3.87 -9.87
CA PHE A 18 4.03 2.63 -9.30
C PHE A 18 3.31 1.77 -10.34
N TYR A 19 2.56 2.41 -11.24
CA TYR A 19 1.92 1.77 -12.39
C TYR A 19 2.96 1.12 -13.31
N TRP A 20 4.01 1.84 -13.67
CA TRP A 20 5.08 1.31 -14.50
C TRP A 20 5.77 0.10 -13.84
N ILE A 21 6.18 0.23 -12.57
CA ILE A 21 6.84 -0.87 -11.83
C ILE A 21 5.93 -2.09 -11.75
N THR A 22 4.65 -1.92 -11.41
CA THR A 22 3.71 -3.05 -11.29
C THR A 22 3.40 -3.70 -12.63
N SER A 23 3.37 -2.92 -13.72
CA SER A 23 3.21 -3.45 -15.08
C SER A 23 4.35 -4.39 -15.49
N GLU A 24 5.58 -4.03 -15.14
CA GLU A 24 6.78 -4.83 -15.47
C GLU A 24 6.97 -6.05 -14.54
N ASN A 25 6.20 -6.14 -13.45
CA ASN A 25 6.41 -7.14 -12.40
C ASN A 25 5.13 -7.95 -12.08
N ILE A 26 4.25 -8.13 -13.07
CA ILE A 26 3.07 -8.99 -12.95
C ILE A 26 3.48 -10.41 -12.50
N LYS A 27 2.68 -11.00 -11.62
CA LYS A 27 2.89 -12.28 -10.90
C LYS A 27 4.07 -12.30 -9.92
N ARG A 28 4.77 -11.19 -9.73
CA ARG A 28 5.80 -11.09 -8.67
C ARG A 28 5.19 -10.61 -7.37
N THR A 29 5.94 -10.81 -6.31
CA THR A 29 5.60 -10.36 -4.96
C THR A 29 5.85 -8.85 -4.82
N LEU A 30 4.82 -8.14 -4.37
CA LEU A 30 4.90 -6.77 -3.87
C LEU A 30 4.94 -6.80 -2.34
N VAL A 31 5.95 -6.16 -1.77
CA VAL A 31 6.04 -5.94 -0.32
C VAL A 31 6.09 -4.44 -0.05
N ILE A 32 5.21 -3.95 0.81
CA ILE A 32 5.25 -2.55 1.27
C ILE A 32 5.88 -2.54 2.66
N LEU A 33 6.93 -1.74 2.82
CA LEU A 33 7.71 -1.60 4.05
C LEU A 33 7.56 -0.19 4.62
N MET A 34 7.53 -0.07 5.94
CA MET A 34 7.55 1.21 6.64
C MET A 34 8.28 1.06 7.97
N ASN A 35 9.36 1.83 8.16
CA ASN A 35 10.21 1.79 9.36
C ASN A 35 10.54 0.35 9.80
N ASP A 36 11.05 -0.45 8.85
CA ASP A 36 11.43 -1.86 9.03
C ASP A 36 10.27 -2.84 9.31
N HIS A 37 9.02 -2.39 9.23
CA HIS A 37 7.85 -3.25 9.32
C HIS A 37 7.22 -3.52 7.95
N VAL A 38 6.88 -4.78 7.67
CA VAL A 38 6.08 -5.17 6.50
C VAL A 38 4.63 -4.79 6.75
N LEU A 39 4.08 -3.93 5.89
CA LEU A 39 2.67 -3.49 5.93
C LEU A 39 1.77 -4.31 5.01
N LEU A 40 2.32 -4.75 3.88
CA LEU A 40 1.59 -5.52 2.87
C LEU A 40 2.52 -6.55 2.26
N HIS A 41 1.97 -7.73 2.03
CA HIS A 41 2.54 -8.72 1.14
C HIS A 41 1.44 -9.17 0.17
N ALA A 42 1.65 -8.94 -1.13
CA ALA A 42 0.66 -9.26 -2.16
C ALA A 42 1.35 -9.79 -3.43
N ILE A 43 0.62 -10.52 -4.25
CA ILE A 43 1.03 -10.84 -5.61
C ILE A 43 0.43 -9.80 -6.56
N ILE A 44 1.26 -9.25 -7.44
CA ILE A 44 0.80 -8.29 -8.45
C ILE A 44 0.00 -9.07 -9.50
N GLN A 45 -1.32 -8.92 -9.48
CA GLN A 45 -2.21 -9.59 -10.45
C GLN A 45 -2.38 -8.76 -11.72
N GLU A 46 -2.37 -7.44 -11.57
CA GLU A 46 -2.53 -6.46 -12.64
C GLU A 46 -1.75 -5.18 -12.30
N PRO A 47 -1.46 -4.32 -13.30
CA PRO A 47 -0.91 -2.99 -13.06
C PRO A 47 -1.76 -2.16 -12.11
N ILE A 48 -1.13 -1.44 -11.19
CA ILE A 48 -1.82 -0.65 -10.15
C ILE A 48 -1.58 0.83 -10.39
N ARG A 49 -2.64 1.58 -10.70
CA ARG A 49 -2.51 2.96 -11.18
C ARG A 49 -2.63 4.01 -10.09
N ASP A 50 -3.71 3.96 -9.31
CA ASP A 50 -4.10 5.12 -8.51
C ASP A 50 -4.10 4.86 -7.00
N SER A 51 -4.39 3.62 -6.61
CA SER A 51 -4.52 3.30 -5.19
C SER A 51 -4.19 1.85 -4.87
N VAL A 52 -3.63 1.65 -3.67
CA VAL A 52 -3.39 0.33 -3.10
C VAL A 52 -4.36 0.12 -1.94
N ARG A 53 -5.15 -0.96 -2.01
CA ARG A 53 -6.05 -1.36 -0.93
C ARG A 53 -5.38 -2.41 -0.04
N LEU A 54 -5.21 -2.08 1.23
CA LEU A 54 -4.78 -2.97 2.29
C LEU A 54 -6.04 -3.56 2.95
N ILE A 55 -6.15 -4.89 2.92
CA ILE A 55 -7.27 -5.64 3.49
C ILE A 55 -6.78 -6.54 4.62
N GLY A 56 -7.67 -6.86 5.56
CA GLY A 56 -7.38 -7.84 6.61
C GLY A 56 -6.59 -7.31 7.80
N LEU A 57 -6.34 -6.01 7.85
CA LEU A 57 -5.70 -5.33 8.98
C LEU A 57 -6.55 -5.48 10.23
N ASN A 58 -5.91 -5.62 11.39
CA ASN A 58 -6.57 -5.38 12.67
C ASN A 58 -6.60 -3.87 13.01
N GLU A 59 -7.37 -3.48 14.03
CA GLU A 59 -7.53 -2.06 14.38
C GLU A 59 -6.21 -1.37 14.76
N GLU A 60 -5.33 -2.09 15.46
CA GLU A 60 -4.07 -1.54 15.95
C GLU A 60 -3.09 -1.32 14.79
N GLU A 61 -2.99 -2.28 13.88
CA GLU A 61 -2.21 -2.18 12.64
C GLU A 61 -2.69 -0.99 11.81
N ALA A 62 -4.01 -0.87 11.57
CA ALA A 62 -4.56 0.23 10.81
C ALA A 62 -4.25 1.60 11.45
N LYS A 63 -4.42 1.74 12.77
CA LYS A 63 -4.12 2.97 13.52
C LYS A 63 -2.62 3.32 13.46
N ASN A 64 -1.74 2.34 13.63
CA ASN A 64 -0.30 2.53 13.56
C ASN A 64 0.16 2.98 12.17
N ILE A 65 -0.40 2.39 11.11
CA ILE A 65 -0.10 2.81 9.74
C ILE A 65 -0.55 4.25 9.51
N ILE A 66 -1.79 4.59 9.84
CA ILE A 66 -2.33 5.94 9.66
C ILE A 66 -1.48 6.99 10.39
N LYS A 67 -1.07 6.71 11.64
CA LYS A 67 -0.23 7.61 12.44
C LYS A 67 1.12 7.89 11.75
N GLN A 68 1.73 6.87 11.15
CA GLN A 68 3.01 7.02 10.49
C GLN A 68 2.92 7.78 9.16
N PHE A 69 1.89 7.52 8.35
CA PHE A 69 1.65 8.25 7.09
C PHE A 69 1.33 9.74 7.34
N ARG A 70 0.49 10.05 8.34
CA ARG A 70 0.11 11.42 8.68
C ARG A 70 1.27 12.27 9.20
N ASN A 71 2.27 11.66 9.83
CA ASN A 71 3.43 12.39 10.37
C ASN A 71 4.47 12.75 9.31
N ARG A 72 4.35 12.23 8.07
CA ARG A 72 5.28 12.49 6.97
C ARG A 72 4.78 13.54 5.97
N THR A 73 3.55 14.04 6.13
CA THR A 73 2.93 15.09 5.31
C THR A 73 2.99 16.49 5.96
N LYS A 74 3.87 16.69 6.95
CA LYS A 74 4.17 17.99 7.55
C LYS A 74 5.60 18.40 7.28
#